data_AF-A0A831TPP4-F1
#
_entry.id   AF-A0A831TPP4-F1
#
_cell.length_a   1.000
_cell.length_b   1.000
_cell.length_c   1.000
_cell.angle_alpha   90.00
_cell.angle_beta   90.00
_cell.angle_gamma   90.00
#
_symmetry.space_group_name_H-M   'P 1'
#
loop_
_entity.id
_entity.type
_entity.pdbx_description
1 polymer ?
#
loop_
_entity_poly.entity_id
_entity_poly.type
_entity_poly.pdbx_seq_one_letter_code
_entity_poly.pdbx_strand_id
1 'polypeptide(L)'
;MINNKLKGIWSVDCMYGPGAQSDELLIFLDNGFGWIEMINWGSMSIETFEWTVDQKSELTIKGLKIFSNYERTRKSKINLIDVELKISNEITSTKEMMEVMTLSQPIILNIQKFGLETRDVDERYFERRMEVLKS
;
A
#
# COMPACT_ATOMS: atom_id res chain seq x y z
N MET A 1 0.75 -0.21 20.18
CA MET A 1 1.73 0.41 19.27
C MET A 1 1.14 0.40 17.87
N ILE A 2 1.22 1.53 17.14
CA ILE A 2 0.58 1.68 15.84
C ILE A 2 1.16 0.75 14.76
N ASN A 3 2.39 0.24 14.95
CA ASN A 3 3.01 -0.78 14.09
C ASN A 3 2.09 -1.98 13.82
N ASN A 4 1.50 -2.56 14.87
CA ASN A 4 0.61 -3.73 14.72
C ASN A 4 -0.70 -3.38 14.00
N LYS A 5 -1.05 -2.08 13.95
CA LYS A 5 -2.22 -1.59 13.22
C LYS A 5 -1.90 -1.18 11.80
N LEU A 6 -0.63 -1.11 11.39
CA LEU A 6 -0.27 -0.76 10.01
C LEU A 6 -0.18 -2.00 9.12
N LYS A 7 0.17 -3.16 9.69
CA LYS A 7 0.18 -4.44 8.97
C LYS A 7 -1.17 -4.71 8.28
N GLY A 8 -1.09 -5.10 7.02
CA GLY A 8 -2.25 -5.48 6.22
C GLY A 8 -2.11 -5.08 4.76
N ILE A 9 -3.15 -5.40 4.00
CA ILE A 9 -3.40 -4.91 2.65
C ILE A 9 -4.39 -3.74 2.77
N TRP A 10 -3.98 -2.59 2.23
CA TRP A 10 -4.77 -1.38 2.21
C TRP A 10 -5.11 -1.02 0.77
N SER A 11 -6.39 -0.90 0.47
CA SER A 11 -6.91 -0.75 -0.89
C SER A 11 -7.65 0.57 -1.06
N VAL A 12 -7.44 1.20 -2.20
CA VAL A 12 -8.22 2.36 -2.64
C VAL A 12 -9.64 1.95 -3.04
N ASP A 13 -9.82 0.77 -3.62
CA ASP A 13 -11.14 0.30 -4.05
C ASP A 13 -12.07 0.02 -2.88
N CYS A 14 -11.53 -0.43 -1.74
CA CYS A 14 -12.31 -0.53 -0.50
C CYS A 14 -12.93 0.82 -0.08
N MET A 15 -12.30 1.94 -0.44
CA MET A 15 -12.84 3.27 -0.15
C MET A 15 -13.95 3.67 -1.12
N TYR A 16 -13.74 3.50 -2.43
CA TYR A 16 -14.54 4.14 -3.48
C TYR A 16 -15.46 3.20 -4.25
N GLY A 17 -15.36 1.89 -4.02
CA GLY A 17 -16.09 0.86 -4.76
C GLY A 17 -15.49 0.57 -6.13
N PRO A 18 -15.92 -0.53 -6.79
CA PRO A 18 -15.41 -0.94 -8.10
C PRO A 18 -15.71 0.12 -9.16
N GLY A 19 -14.69 0.57 -9.88
CA GLY A 19 -14.84 1.59 -10.94
C GLY A 19 -13.63 2.50 -11.16
N ALA A 20 -12.58 2.38 -10.34
CA ALA A 20 -11.30 3.01 -10.61
C ALA A 20 -10.64 2.36 -11.85
N GLN A 21 -9.89 3.14 -12.64
CA GLN A 21 -9.17 2.63 -13.81
C GLN A 21 -7.93 1.80 -13.42
N SER A 22 -7.61 1.75 -12.14
CA SER A 22 -6.44 1.14 -11.56
C SER A 22 -6.76 0.72 -10.13
N ASP A 23 -6.32 -0.47 -9.74
CA ASP A 23 -6.39 -0.97 -8.37
C ASP A 23 -5.06 -0.62 -7.71
N GLU A 24 -5.06 0.33 -6.79
CA GLU A 24 -3.89 0.65 -5.96
C GLU A 24 -3.98 -0.04 -4.60
N LEU A 25 -3.01 -0.90 -4.34
CA LEU A 25 -2.84 -1.58 -3.06
C LEU A 25 -1.55 -1.13 -2.38
N LEU A 26 -1.60 -0.96 -1.07
CA LEU A 26 -0.45 -0.68 -0.23
C LEU A 26 -0.35 -1.75 0.85
N ILE A 27 0.76 -2.49 0.86
CA ILE A 27 0.93 -3.65 1.71
C ILE A 27 2.06 -3.40 2.71
N PHE A 28 1.81 -3.67 3.99
CA PHE A 28 2.78 -3.59 5.07
C PHE A 28 2.89 -4.93 5.80
N LEU A 29 4.13 -5.40 5.98
CA LEU A 29 4.47 -6.58 6.81
C LEU A 29 5.10 -6.16 8.13
N ASP A 30 4.91 -6.97 9.17
CA ASP A 30 5.42 -6.71 10.54
C ASP A 30 6.94 -6.56 10.63
N ASN A 31 7.69 -7.07 9.65
CA ASN A 31 9.14 -7.01 9.61
C ASN A 31 9.70 -5.69 9.03
N GLY A 32 8.85 -4.70 8.76
CA GLY A 32 9.27 -3.42 8.18
C GLY A 32 9.45 -3.46 6.67
N PHE A 33 9.07 -4.55 6.00
CA PHE A 33 8.99 -4.62 4.54
C PHE A 33 7.56 -4.33 4.06
N GLY A 34 7.44 -3.77 2.87
CA GLY A 34 6.16 -3.55 2.22
C GLY A 34 6.32 -3.29 0.73
N TRP A 35 5.19 -3.18 0.03
CA TRP A 35 5.16 -2.81 -1.37
C TRP A 35 3.85 -2.14 -1.77
N ILE A 36 3.90 -1.45 -2.90
CA ILE A 36 2.76 -0.86 -3.58
C ILE A 36 2.46 -1.70 -4.81
N GLU A 37 1.21 -2.05 -5.03
CA GLU A 37 0.75 -2.60 -6.30
C GLU A 37 -0.04 -1.54 -7.05
N MET A 38 0.28 -1.41 -8.33
CA MET A 38 -0.50 -0.63 -9.30
C MET A 38 -0.91 -1.58 -10.40
N ILE A 39 -2.21 -1.84 -10.50
CA ILE A 39 -2.78 -2.78 -11.45
C ILE A 39 -3.76 -2.02 -12.32
N ASN A 40 -3.57 -2.02 -13.63
CA ASN A 40 -4.54 -1.48 -14.57
C ASN A 40 -4.74 -2.48 -15.72
N TRP A 41 -5.51 -2.10 -16.73
CA TRP A 41 -5.83 -2.96 -17.87
C TRP A 41 -4.57 -3.35 -18.66
N GLY A 42 -4.01 -4.51 -18.31
CA GLY A 42 -2.82 -5.09 -18.93
C GLY A 42 -1.50 -4.72 -18.25
N SER A 43 -1.41 -3.65 -17.45
CA SER A 43 -0.17 -3.31 -16.72
C SER A 43 -0.26 -3.68 -15.26
N MET A 44 0.84 -4.24 -14.77
CA MET A 44 1.08 -4.42 -13.35
C MET A 44 2.46 -3.87 -13.01
N SER A 45 2.54 -3.14 -11.90
CA SER A 45 3.82 -2.80 -11.30
C SER A 45 3.80 -2.96 -9.79
N ILE A 46 4.95 -3.38 -9.25
CA ILE A 46 5.18 -3.59 -7.82
C ILE A 46 6.36 -2.72 -7.40
N GLU A 47 6.13 -1.76 -6.51
CA GLU A 47 7.15 -0.91 -5.94
C GLU A 47 7.41 -1.28 -4.47
N THR A 48 8.56 -1.89 -4.21
CA THR A 48 8.97 -2.39 -2.88
C THR A 48 9.62 -1.31 -2.03
N PHE A 49 9.45 -1.39 -0.72
CA PHE A 49 10.00 -0.43 0.23
C PHE A 49 10.29 -1.04 1.61
N GLU A 50 11.14 -0.36 2.38
CA GLU A 50 11.27 -0.53 3.84
C GLU A 50 10.46 0.57 4.53
N TRP A 51 9.90 0.27 5.71
CA TRP A 51 9.12 1.21 6.48
C TRP A 51 9.36 1.10 7.97
N THR A 52 9.17 2.21 8.67
CA THR A 52 9.17 2.30 10.13
C THR A 52 8.13 3.32 10.57
N VAL A 53 7.50 3.10 11.72
CA VAL A 53 6.71 4.14 12.40
C VAL A 53 7.31 4.41 13.76
N ASP A 54 7.43 5.69 14.09
CA ASP A 54 8.00 6.15 15.35
C ASP A 54 6.93 6.19 16.49
N GLN A 55 7.31 6.75 17.64
CA GLN A 55 6.39 6.89 18.79
C GLN A 55 5.31 7.96 18.59
N LYS A 56 5.51 8.88 17.65
CA LYS A 56 4.56 9.96 17.31
C LYS A 56 3.61 9.58 16.20
N SER A 57 3.65 8.34 15.71
CA SER A 57 2.87 7.89 14.54
C SER A 57 3.32 8.57 13.25
N GLU A 58 4.62 8.84 13.15
CA GLU A 58 5.26 9.37 11.95
C GLU A 58 5.87 8.20 11.16
N LEU A 59 5.37 7.98 9.95
CA LEU A 59 5.75 6.92 9.01
C LEU A 59 6.91 7.39 8.13
N THR A 60 7.98 6.59 8.10
CA THR A 60 9.06 6.71 7.13
C THR A 60 8.98 5.55 6.15
N ILE A 61 9.06 5.84 4.84
CA ILE A 61 9.11 4.86 3.75
C ILE A 61 10.32 5.13 2.88
N LYS A 62 11.13 4.10 2.67
CA LYS A 62 12.28 4.13 1.77
C LYS A 62 12.11 3.10 0.66
N GLY A 63 11.96 3.59 -0.56
CA GLY A 63 11.85 2.79 -1.74
C GLY A 63 13.10 1.96 -2.06
N LEU A 64 12.88 0.73 -2.53
CA LEU A 64 13.94 -0.19 -2.93
C LEU A 64 13.97 -0.40 -4.45
N LYS A 65 12.95 -1.07 -5.00
CA LYS A 65 12.89 -1.48 -6.41
C LYS A 65 11.47 -1.40 -6.95
N ILE A 66 11.37 -1.12 -8.25
CA ILE A 66 10.14 -1.19 -9.04
C ILE A 66 10.27 -2.33 -10.04
N PHE A 67 9.29 -3.23 -10.01
CA PHE A 67 9.07 -4.29 -10.99
C PHE A 67 7.87 -3.93 -11.85
N SER A 68 7.90 -4.26 -13.14
CA SER A 68 6.79 -4.06 -14.07
C SER A 68 6.79 -5.19 -15.09
N ASN A 69 5.62 -5.54 -15.60
CA ASN A 69 5.47 -6.49 -16.71
C ASN A 69 5.84 -5.89 -18.09
N TYR A 70 5.99 -4.57 -18.20
CA TYR A 70 6.35 -3.89 -19.45
C TYR A 70 7.72 -3.20 -19.42
N GLU A 71 8.21 -2.84 -18.24
CA GLU A 71 9.47 -2.13 -18.07
C GLU A 71 10.52 -2.98 -17.36
N ARG A 72 11.80 -2.67 -17.62
CA ARG A 72 12.91 -3.25 -16.86
C ARG A 72 12.84 -2.83 -15.40
N THR A 73 13.28 -3.73 -14.51
CA THR A 73 13.43 -3.42 -13.09
C THR A 73 14.30 -2.18 -12.89
N ARG A 74 13.81 -1.24 -12.07
CA ARG A 74 14.48 0.01 -11.77
C ARG A 74 14.51 0.27 -10.26
N LYS A 75 15.38 1.18 -9.83
CA LYS A 75 15.42 1.63 -8.44
C LYS A 75 14.20 2.50 -8.14
N SER A 76 13.57 2.27 -6.99
CA SER A 76 12.51 3.15 -6.51
C SER A 76 13.08 4.52 -6.13
N LYS A 77 12.27 5.56 -6.33
CA LYS A 77 12.59 6.94 -5.93
C LYS A 77 11.78 7.40 -4.71
N ILE A 78 10.89 6.56 -4.19
CA ILE A 78 10.09 6.89 -3.01
C ILE A 78 11.04 7.10 -1.83
N ASN A 79 10.90 8.24 -1.19
CA ASN A 79 11.57 8.57 0.05
C ASN A 79 10.68 9.53 0.83
N LEU A 80 9.90 8.98 1.74
CA LEU A 80 8.96 9.72 2.57
C LEU A 80 9.47 9.66 4.00
N ILE A 81 9.56 10.82 4.63
CA ILE A 81 10.10 10.98 5.97
C ILE A 81 9.04 11.68 6.80
N ASP A 82 8.84 11.18 8.01
CA ASP A 82 7.95 11.73 9.03
C ASP A 82 6.52 12.03 8.53
N VAL A 83 5.93 11.08 7.80
CA VAL A 83 4.56 11.19 7.32
C VAL A 83 3.60 10.90 8.46
N GLU A 84 2.82 11.89 8.86
CA GLU A 84 1.76 11.69 9.86
C GLU A 84 0.80 10.61 9.36
N LEU A 85 0.66 9.55 10.17
CA LEU A 85 -0.18 8.40 9.93
C LEU A 85 -1.34 8.38 10.93
N LYS A 86 -2.55 8.31 10.42
CA LYS A 86 -3.76 8.11 11.22
C LYS A 86 -4.51 6.86 10.75
N ILE A 87 -4.93 6.04 11.70
CA ILE A 87 -5.81 4.89 11.45
C ILE A 87 -7.08 5.06 12.29
N SER A 88 -8.23 5.13 11.62
CA SER A 88 -9.54 5.31 12.26
C SER A 88 -10.62 4.49 11.58
N ASN A 89 -11.67 4.13 12.31
CA ASN A 89 -12.87 3.58 11.72
C ASN A 89 -13.68 4.70 11.06
N GLU A 90 -13.96 4.58 9.76
CA GLU A 90 -14.75 5.54 8.99
C GLU A 90 -15.86 4.81 8.23
N ILE A 91 -16.97 5.50 7.97
CA ILE A 91 -17.97 5.05 6.99
C ILE A 91 -17.47 5.51 5.61
N THR A 92 -17.25 4.59 4.70
CA THR A 92 -16.72 4.90 3.36
C THR A 92 -17.84 5.13 2.34
N SER A 93 -17.48 5.46 1.09
CA SER A 93 -18.46 5.62 0.01
C SER A 93 -19.24 4.34 -0.31
N THR A 94 -18.72 3.17 0.08
CA THR A 94 -19.44 1.89 0.00
C THR A 94 -20.52 1.75 1.08
N LYS A 95 -20.63 2.71 2.01
CA LYS A 95 -21.53 2.73 3.17
C LYS A 95 -21.20 1.68 4.23
N GLU A 96 -20.03 1.09 4.16
CA GLU A 96 -19.54 0.14 5.17
C GLU A 96 -18.63 0.86 6.17
N MET A 97 -18.65 0.40 7.42
CA MET A 97 -17.70 0.83 8.42
C MET A 97 -16.44 -0.02 8.28
N MET A 98 -15.29 0.63 8.08
CA MET A 98 -14.00 -0.06 8.00
C MET A 98 -12.87 0.77 8.59
N GLU A 99 -11.75 0.12 8.88
CA GLU A 99 -10.52 0.81 9.24
C GLU A 99 -9.96 1.52 7.99
N VAL A 100 -9.66 2.80 8.14
CA VAL A 100 -9.11 3.66 7.10
C VAL A 100 -7.77 4.22 7.58
N MET A 101 -6.75 4.02 6.76
CA MET A 101 -5.46 4.67 6.89
C MET A 101 -5.50 6.00 6.14
N THR A 102 -5.10 7.08 6.82
CA THR A 102 -4.93 8.43 6.26
C THR A 102 -3.50 8.90 6.48
N LEU A 103 -2.90 9.47 5.43
CA LEU A 103 -1.54 9.98 5.42
C LEU A 103 -1.54 11.50 5.15
N SER A 104 -0.65 12.24 5.81
CA SER A 104 -0.55 13.70 5.58
C SER A 104 -0.01 14.07 4.19
N GLN A 105 0.69 13.16 3.51
CA GLN A 105 1.17 13.34 2.15
C GLN A 105 0.96 12.06 1.32
N PRO A 106 0.73 12.18 0.01
CA PRO A 106 0.46 11.02 -0.83
C PRO A 106 1.71 10.15 -0.99
N ILE A 107 1.51 8.83 -0.99
CA ILE A 107 2.56 7.86 -1.32
C ILE A 107 2.59 7.61 -2.83
N ILE A 108 1.40 7.54 -3.45
CA ILE A 108 1.20 7.14 -4.83
C ILE A 108 0.09 7.96 -5.47
N LEU A 109 0.28 8.44 -6.71
CA LEU A 109 -0.75 9.05 -7.59
C LEU A 109 -1.72 10.04 -6.89
N ASN A 110 -1.24 10.82 -5.92
CA ASN A 110 -2.01 11.76 -5.07
C ASN A 110 -3.02 11.12 -4.09
N ILE A 111 -2.90 9.82 -3.82
CA ILE A 111 -3.75 9.07 -2.90
C ILE A 111 -3.18 9.16 -1.49
N GLN A 112 -4.04 9.54 -0.55
CA GLN A 112 -3.71 9.70 0.88
C GLN A 112 -4.56 8.81 1.80
N LYS A 113 -5.61 8.17 1.27
CA LYS A 113 -6.54 7.36 2.04
C LYS A 113 -6.69 5.97 1.45
N PHE A 114 -6.65 4.97 2.32
CA PHE A 114 -6.77 3.57 1.95
C PHE A 114 -7.63 2.83 2.97
N GLY A 115 -8.56 2.02 2.51
CA GLY A 115 -9.39 1.16 3.34
C GLY A 115 -8.67 -0.16 3.62
N LEU A 116 -8.84 -0.70 4.82
CA LEU A 116 -8.27 -2.00 5.16
C LEU A 116 -9.03 -3.12 4.45
N GLU A 117 -8.35 -3.87 3.60
CA GLU A 117 -8.90 -5.05 2.94
C GLU A 117 -8.71 -6.30 3.81
N THR A 118 -7.49 -6.52 4.31
CA THR A 118 -7.18 -7.62 5.24
C THR A 118 -5.99 -7.29 6.14
N ARG A 119 -6.02 -7.78 7.39
CA ARG A 119 -4.89 -7.71 8.33
C ARG A 119 -3.86 -8.81 8.09
N ASP A 120 -4.34 -9.97 7.67
CA ASP A 120 -3.53 -11.17 7.59
C ASP A 120 -3.00 -11.32 6.16
N VAL A 121 -1.80 -10.78 5.96
CA VAL A 121 -1.05 -10.95 4.71
C VAL A 121 -0.40 -12.33 4.71
N ASP A 122 -0.77 -13.17 3.75
CA ASP A 122 -0.16 -14.48 3.51
C ASP A 122 1.34 -14.33 3.21
N GLU A 123 2.17 -15.16 3.83
CA GLU A 123 3.63 -15.16 3.66
C GLU A 123 4.07 -15.33 2.20
N ARG A 124 3.30 -16.07 1.40
CA ARG A 124 3.55 -16.29 -0.03
C ARG A 124 2.84 -15.29 -0.93
N TYR A 125 2.13 -14.31 -0.37
CA TYR A 125 1.39 -13.33 -1.17
C TYR A 125 2.35 -12.67 -2.17
N PHE A 126 3.46 -12.10 -1.68
CA PHE A 126 4.43 -11.43 -2.54
C PHE A 126 4.97 -12.33 -3.67
N GLU A 127 5.28 -13.59 -3.38
CA GLU A 127 5.76 -14.55 -4.38
C GLU A 127 4.73 -14.76 -5.50
N ARG A 128 3.47 -14.97 -5.15
CA ARG A 128 2.37 -15.12 -6.14
C ARG A 128 2.20 -13.88 -7.00
N ARG A 129 2.33 -12.69 -6.41
CA ARG A 129 2.22 -11.42 -7.17
C ARG A 129 3.39 -11.24 -8.13
N MET A 130 4.59 -11.66 -7.73
CA MET A 130 5.76 -11.69 -8.61
C MET A 130 5.66 -12.71 -9.75
N GLU A 131 4.88 -13.79 -9.59
CA GLU A 131 4.56 -14.74 -10.68
C GLU A 131 3.61 -14.10 -11.70
N VAL A 132 2.54 -13.45 -11.23
CA VAL A 132 1.59 -12.72 -12.09
C VAL A 132 2.28 -11.61 -12.86
N LEU A 133 3.25 -10.91 -12.26
CA LEU A 133 4.00 -9.87 -12.94
C LEU A 133 4.87 -10.40 -14.10
N LYS A 134 5.17 -11.71 -14.15
CA LYS A 134 5.99 -12.35 -15.19
C LYS A 134 5.17 -13.02 -16.30
N SER A 135 3.87 -13.22 -16.10
CA SER A 135 2.96 -13.82 -17.08
C SER A 135 2.53 -12.82 -18.13
#